data_AF-A0A3P3R013-F1
#
_entry.id   AF-A0A3P3R013-F1
#
_cell.length_a   1.000
_cell.length_b   1.000
_cell.length_c   1.000
_cell.angle_alpha   90.00
_cell.angle_beta   90.00
_cell.angle_gamma   90.00
#
_symmetry.space_group_name_H-M   'P 1'
#
loop_
_entity.id
_entity.type
_entity.pdbx_description
1 polymer ?
#
loop_
_entity_poly.entity_id
_entity_poly.type
_entity_poly.pdbx_seq_one_letter_code
_entity_poly.pdbx_strand_id
1 'polypeptide(L)' 'MNYKKVIYNTPVGGVYSEIYYFDSNLNNVDEENASKCIIRECKSDGILVKETFGFCNEDNKLL' A
#
# COMPACT_ATOMS: atom_id res chain seq x y z
N MET A 1 13.13 -1.05 0.12
CA MET A 1 11.84 -0.47 0.51
C MET A 1 10.99 -1.63 0.99
N ASN A 2 10.51 -1.58 2.23
CA ASN A 2 9.69 -2.67 2.78
C ASN A 2 8.24 -2.50 2.34
N TYR A 3 7.57 -3.61 2.10
CA TYR A 3 6.16 -3.64 1.73
C TYR A 3 5.46 -4.85 2.35
N LYS A 4 4.16 -4.70 2.57
CA LYS A 4 3.28 -5.78 2.99
C LYS A 4 2.72 -6.48 1.76
N LYS A 5 2.92 -7.78 1.65
CA LYS A 5 2.32 -8.59 0.57
C LYS A 5 1.00 -9.19 1.05
N VAL A 6 -0.07 -8.96 0.30
CA VAL A 6 -1.40 -9.53 0.57
C VAL A 6 -1.81 -10.40 -0.61
N ILE A 7 -2.00 -11.70 -0.38
CA ILE A 7 -2.33 -12.66 -1.44
C ILE A 7 -3.86 -12.80 -1.51
N TYR A 8 -4.46 -12.13 -2.48
CA TYR A 8 -5.89 -12.17 -2.77
C TYR A 8 -6.15 -11.69 -4.20
N ASN A 9 -7.25 -12.15 -4.83
CA ASN A 9 -7.67 -11.65 -6.13
C ASN A 9 -8.05 -10.18 -6.02
N THR A 10 -7.30 -9.31 -6.68
CA THR A 10 -7.48 -7.88 -6.54
C THR A 10 -8.61 -7.38 -7.46
N PRO A 11 -9.30 -6.27 -7.14
CA PRO A 11 -10.44 -5.77 -7.93
C PRO A 11 -10.13 -5.55 -9.42
N VAL A 12 -8.87 -5.26 -9.78
CA VAL A 12 -8.48 -5.02 -11.18
C VAL A 12 -7.87 -6.24 -11.89
N GLY A 13 -8.00 -7.44 -11.31
CA GLY A 13 -7.54 -8.69 -11.92
C GLY A 13 -6.08 -9.04 -11.62
N GLY A 14 -5.49 -8.47 -10.57
CA GLY A 14 -4.28 -9.00 -9.94
C GLY A 14 -4.60 -10.21 -9.04
N VAL A 15 -3.55 -10.91 -8.60
CA VAL A 15 -3.64 -12.07 -7.68
C VAL A 15 -2.96 -11.81 -6.33
N TYR A 16 -2.26 -10.68 -6.21
CA TYR A 16 -1.77 -10.17 -4.95
C TYR A 16 -1.60 -8.64 -5.01
N SER A 17 -1.50 -8.02 -3.83
CA SER A 17 -1.15 -6.62 -3.68
C SER A 17 0.14 -6.45 -2.89
N GLU A 18 0.93 -5.44 -3.26
CA GLU A 18 2.02 -4.91 -2.47
C GLU A 18 1.59 -3.57 -1.89
N ILE A 19 1.69 -3.41 -0.58
CA ILE A 19 1.32 -2.17 0.10
C ILE A 19 2.58 -1.55 0.69
N TYR A 20 2.90 -0.35 0.20
CA TYR A 20 4.02 0.45 0.66
C TYR A 20 3.47 1.57 1.54
N TYR A 21 4.05 1.74 2.72
CA TYR A 21 3.59 2.68 3.72
C TYR A 21 4.59 3.82 3.88
N PHE A 22 4.07 5.03 4.03
CA PHE A 22 4.86 6.26 4.06
C PHE A 22 4.36 7.25 5.11
N ASP A 23 5.29 7.99 5.71
CA ASP A 23 4.97 9.17 6.53
C ASP A 23 4.49 10.35 5.65
N SER A 24 4.23 11.51 6.26
CA SER A 24 3.74 12.69 5.55
C SER A 24 4.77 13.24 4.54
N ASN A 25 6.05 12.96 4.76
CA ASN A 25 7.20 13.41 3.99
C ASN A 25 7.63 12.38 2.92
N LEU A 26 6.86 11.32 2.71
CA LEU A 26 7.14 10.23 1.77
C LEU A 26 8.35 9.35 2.13
N ASN A 27 8.73 9.30 3.41
CA ASN A 27 9.69 8.31 3.89
C ASN A 27 8.98 6.98 4.12
N ASN A 28 9.59 5.86 3.71
CA ASN A 28 9.06 4.53 3.98
C ASN A 28 9.11 4.24 5.48
N VAL A 29 7.97 3.85 6.05
CA VAL A 29 7.79 3.57 7.48
C VAL A 29 6.91 2.33 7.65
N ASP A 30 6.84 1.79 8.87
CA ASP A 30 5.89 0.73 9.21
C ASP A 30 4.44 1.23 9.14
N GLU A 31 3.49 0.30 8.92
CA GLU A 31 2.06 0.58 8.72
C GLU A 31 1.44 1.45 9.82
N GLU A 32 1.83 1.23 11.07
CA GLU A 32 1.37 1.98 12.26
C GLU A 32 1.79 3.46 12.28
N ASN A 33 2.89 3.79 11.62
CA ASN A 33 3.45 5.16 11.54
C ASN A 33 3.09 5.87 10.23
N ALA A 34 2.37 5.19 9.34
CA ALA A 34 2.06 5.67 8.01
C ALA A 34 0.94 6.71 8.02
N SER A 35 1.07 7.75 7.19
CA SER A 35 -0.02 8.66 6.85
C SER A 35 -0.48 8.51 5.39
N LYS A 36 0.33 7.84 4.56
CA LYS A 36 0.14 7.66 3.13
C LYS A 36 0.52 6.23 2.77
N CYS A 37 -0.07 5.73 1.70
CA CYS A 37 0.13 4.36 1.26
C CYS A 37 0.04 4.26 -0.27
N ILE A 38 0.82 3.37 -0.87
CA ILE A 38 0.73 2.99 -2.28
C ILE A 38 0.36 1.51 -2.33
N ILE A 39 -0.73 1.19 -3.02
CA ILE A 39 -1.19 -0.17 -3.24
C ILE A 39 -0.91 -0.53 -4.70
N ARG A 40 -0.09 -1.55 -4.91
CA ARG A 40 0.25 -2.10 -6.23
C ARG A 40 -0.42 -3.44 -6.41
N GLU A 41 -1.42 -3.50 -7.29
CA GLU A 41 -2.11 -4.74 -7.66
C GLU A 41 -1.31 -5.45 -8.76
N CYS A 42 -0.92 -6.71 -8.53
CA CYS A 42 0.03 -7.44 -9.38
C CYS A 42 -0.50 -8.81 -9.80
N LYS A 43 -0.11 -9.28 -10.99
CA LYS A 43 -0.31 -10.66 -11.46
C LYS A 43 0.67 -11.64 -10.80
N SER A 44 0.47 -12.94 -11.00
CA SER A 44 1.30 -14.00 -10.39
C SER A 44 2.77 -13.95 -10.80
N ASP A 45 3.06 -13.44 -12.00
CA ASP A 45 4.40 -13.23 -12.55
C ASP A 45 5.05 -11.92 -12.11
N GLY A 46 4.37 -11.14 -11.25
CA GLY A 46 4.85 -9.85 -10.76
C GLY A 46 4.55 -8.67 -11.69
N ILE A 47 3.82 -8.87 -12.79
CA ILE A 47 3.37 -7.76 -13.63
C ILE A 47 2.42 -6.87 -12.85
N LEU A 48 2.78 -5.60 -12.73
CA LEU A 48 1.94 -4.55 -12.18
C LEU A 48 0.73 -4.32 -13.08
N VAL A 49 -0.47 -4.36 -12.51
CA VAL A 49 -1.72 -4.06 -13.21
C VAL A 49 -2.16 -2.63 -12.94
N LYS A 50 -2.07 -2.18 -11.68
CA LYS A 50 -2.49 -0.83 -11.27
C LYS A 50 -1.78 -0.38 -10.00
N GLU A 51 -1.55 0.93 -9.91
CA GLU A 51 -1.16 1.61 -8.67
C GLU A 51 -2.31 2.49 -8.16
N THR A 52 -2.56 2.43 -6.86
CA THR A 52 -3.51 3.29 -6.16
C THR A 52 -2.80 4.01 -5.03
N PHE A 53 -2.98 5.32 -4.96
CA PHE A 53 -2.42 6.19 -3.91
C PHE A 53 -3.53 6.48 -2.89
N GLY A 54 -3.22 6.24 -1.62
CA GLY A 54 -4.16 6.44 -0.52
C GLY A 54 -3.54 7.24 0.62
N PHE A 55 -4.42 7.87 1.39
CA PHE A 55 -4.11 8.33 2.74
C PHE A 55 -4.49 7.21 3.72
N CYS A 56 -3.70 7.07 4.77
CA CYS A 56 -3.82 6.01 5.77
C CYS A 56 -3.71 6.66 7.17
N ASN A 57 -4.39 6.14 8.19
CA ASN A 57 -4.32 6.61 9.59
C ASN A 57 -4.55 8.13 9.82
N GLU A 58 -5.37 8.82 9.01
CA GLU A 58 -5.63 10.26 9.17
C GLU A 58 -6.27 10.62 10.52
N ASP A 59 -6.92 9.66 11.20
CA ASP A 59 -7.66 9.87 12.44
C ASP A 59 -6.83 9.75 13.74
N ASN A 60 -5.52 9.50 13.69
CA ASN A 60 -4.68 9.40 14.90
C ASN A 60 -4.03 10.72 15.35
N LYS A 61 -4.47 11.86 14.79
CA LYS A 61 -4.16 13.20 15.32
C LYS A 61 -5.46 13.90 15.67
N LEU A 62 -5.76 13.94 16.97
CA LEU A 62 -6.77 14.73 17.70
C LEU A 62 -8.01 13.94 18.18
N LEU A 63 -7.88 13.30 19.37
CA LEU A 63 -8.35 13.85 20.65
C LEU A 63 -7.54 13.24 21.81
#